data_AF-I1C8H1-F1
#
_entry.id   AF-I1C8H1-F1
#
_cell.length_a   1.000
_cell.length_b   1.000
_cell.length_c   1.000
_cell.angle_alpha   90.00
_cell.angle_beta   90.00
_cell.angle_gamma   90.00
#
_symmetry.space_group_name_H-M   'P 1'
#
loop_
_entity.id
_entity.type
_entity.pdbx_description
1 polymer ?
#
loop_
_entity_poly.entity_id
_entity_poly.type
_entity_poly.pdbx_seq_one_letter_code
_entity_poly.pdbx_strand_id
1 'polypeptide(L)'
;MSFKDLQYSISKLTTNVQSQVARNNPLQNPDTKCLNYWLFQERNELAVLKTKTYQHTETNKAFREWVEEEGKKNKNTDYEDDIKQVGGALYDLFDKQSELEQNYIIKPKVK
;
A
#
# COMPACT_ATOMS: atom_id res chain seq x y z
N MET A 1 15.47 49.51 22.44
CA MET A 1 15.43 48.33 21.55
C MET A 1 14.22 48.49 20.66
N SER A 2 14.40 48.56 19.33
CA SER A 2 13.34 48.91 18.39
C SER A 2 12.46 47.69 18.06
N PHE A 3 11.19 47.90 17.73
CA PHE A 3 10.29 46.84 17.25
C PHE A 3 10.87 46.06 16.08
N LYS A 4 11.62 46.73 15.20
CA LYS A 4 12.34 46.09 14.08
C LYS A 4 13.46 45.15 14.53
N ASP A 5 14.17 45.48 15.62
CA ASP A 5 15.24 44.64 16.17
C ASP A 5 14.66 43.37 16.79
N LEU A 6 13.45 43.47 17.37
CA LEU A 6 12.71 42.38 17.97
C LEU A 6 12.12 41.44 16.91
N GLN A 7 11.59 42.00 15.81
CA GLN A 7 11.19 41.19 14.66
C GLN A 7 12.38 40.45 14.04
N TYR A 8 13.53 41.12 13.90
CA TYR A 8 14.75 40.51 13.37
C TYR A 8 15.25 39.36 14.26
N SER A 9 15.26 39.53 15.58
CA SER A 9 15.70 38.48 16.51
C SER A 9 14.77 37.27 16.51
N ILE A 10 13.45 37.48 16.39
CA ILE A 10 12.46 36.40 16.25
C ILE A 10 12.64 35.65 14.93
N SER A 11 12.84 36.36 13.81
CA SER A 11 13.12 35.72 12.52
C SER A 11 14.41 34.91 12.58
N LYS A 12 15.48 35.46 13.15
CA LYS A 12 16.76 34.77 13.32
C LYS A 12 16.63 33.53 14.20
N LEU A 13 15.87 33.61 15.30
CA LEU A 13 15.59 32.46 16.17
C LEU A 13 14.85 31.36 15.41
N THR A 14 13.80 31.72 14.67
CA THR A 14 13.02 30.78 13.85
C THR A 14 13.90 30.06 12.83
N THR A 15 14.76 30.79 12.11
CA THR A 15 15.68 30.21 11.13
C THR A 15 16.71 29.29 11.79
N ASN A 16 17.23 29.66 12.97
CA ASN A 16 18.18 28.84 13.71
C ASN A 16 17.53 27.53 14.19
N VAL A 17 16.30 27.58 14.70
CA VAL A 17 15.55 26.38 15.11
C VAL A 17 15.30 25.46 13.92
N GLN A 18 14.84 26.01 12.78
CA GLN A 18 14.65 25.22 11.56
C GLN A 18 15.93 24.56 11.07
N SER A 19 17.05 25.29 11.11
CA SER A 19 18.37 24.77 10.71
C SER A 19 18.88 23.69 11.67
N GLN A 20 18.66 23.84 12.98
CA GLN A 20 19.00 22.86 14.00
C GLN A 20 18.18 21.57 13.82
N VAL A 21 16.87 21.71 13.56
CA VAL A 21 15.97 20.59 13.30
C VAL A 21 16.38 19.85 12.02
N ALA A 22 16.74 20.57 10.94
CA ALA A 22 17.20 19.96 9.70
C ALA A 22 18.53 19.21 9.87
N ARG A 23 19.49 19.80 10.61
CA ARG A 23 20.79 19.17 10.91
C ARG A 23 20.67 17.94 11.78
N ASN A 24 19.75 17.95 12.74
CA ASN A 24 19.52 16.82 13.64
C ASN A 24 18.49 15.82 13.08
N ASN A 25 17.99 16.02 11.87
CA ASN A 25 17.06 15.10 11.26
C ASN A 25 17.82 13.87 10.72
N PRO A 26 17.66 12.67 11.30
CA PRO A 26 18.31 11.46 10.81
C PRO A 26 17.88 11.09 9.38
N LEU A 27 16.78 11.65 8.87
CA LEU A 27 16.34 11.50 7.47
C LEU A 27 17.14 12.37 6.48
N GLN A 28 17.92 13.33 6.98
CA GLN A 28 18.72 14.27 6.17
C GLN A 28 20.23 14.05 6.35
N ASN A 29 20.65 13.08 7.19
CA ASN A 29 22.04 12.75 7.39
C ASN A 29 22.61 12.03 6.14
N PRO A 30 23.74 12.48 5.56
CA PRO A 30 24.41 11.81 4.46
C PRO A 30 24.70 10.32 4.71
N ASP A 31 25.08 9.97 5.94
CA ASP A 31 25.47 8.60 6.32
C ASP A 31 24.28 7.63 6.30
N THR A 32 23.05 8.12 6.51
CA THR A 32 21.82 7.32 6.51
C THR A 32 21.03 7.44 5.21
N LYS A 33 21.54 8.19 4.21
CA LYS A 33 20.84 8.47 2.96
C LYS A 33 20.37 7.19 2.23
N CYS A 34 21.21 6.16 2.18
CA CYS A 34 20.86 4.88 1.57
C CYS A 34 19.72 4.17 2.32
N LEU A 35 19.75 4.18 3.65
CA LEU A 35 18.70 3.60 4.49
C LEU A 35 17.38 4.36 4.32
N ASN A 36 17.43 5.69 4.27
CA ASN A 36 16.25 6.53 4.04
C ASN A 36 15.62 6.28 2.67
N TYR A 37 16.46 6.11 1.64
CA TYR A 37 15.99 5.75 0.31
C TYR A 37 15.31 4.38 0.31
N TRP A 38 15.92 3.38 0.95
CA TRP A 38 15.31 2.05 1.09
C TRP A 38 13.96 2.11 1.82
N LEU A 39 13.87 2.78 2.97
CA LEU A 39 12.61 2.97 3.70
C LEU A 39 11.54 3.69 2.87
N PHE A 40 11.93 4.65 2.05
CA PHE A 40 11.02 5.34 1.14
C PHE A 40 10.48 4.38 0.06
N GLN A 41 11.34 3.55 -0.53
CA GLN A 41 10.91 2.54 -1.51
C GLN A 41 9.97 1.51 -0.89
N GLU A 42 10.33 0.93 0.26
CA GLU A 42 9.48 -0.04 0.97
C GLU A 42 8.09 0.53 1.29
N ARG A 43 8.02 1.80 1.68
CA ARG A 43 6.73 2.48 1.93
C ARG A 43 5.91 2.64 0.66
N ASN A 44 6.54 2.95 -0.47
CA ASN A 44 5.86 3.08 -1.76
C ASN A 44 5.40 1.71 -2.26
N GLU A 45 6.24 0.69 -2.16
CA GLU A 45 5.89 -0.69 -2.52
C GLU A 45 4.70 -1.18 -1.68
N LEU A 46 4.70 -0.92 -0.37
CA LEU A 46 3.56 -1.23 0.50
C LEU A 46 2.29 -0.46 0.10
N ALA A 47 2.41 0.81 -0.31
CA ALA A 47 1.27 1.59 -0.78
C ALA A 47 0.71 1.05 -2.09
N VAL A 48 1.57 0.68 -3.04
CA VAL A 48 1.18 0.03 -4.30
C VAL A 48 0.52 -1.32 -4.03
N LEU A 49 1.09 -2.12 -3.11
CA LEU A 49 0.52 -3.40 -2.73
C LEU A 49 -0.88 -3.24 -2.14
N LYS A 50 -1.12 -2.23 -1.27
CA LYS A 50 -2.46 -1.91 -0.76
C LYS A 50 -3.48 -1.68 -1.87
N THR A 51 -3.12 -0.85 -2.85
CA THR A 51 -3.99 -0.56 -3.99
C THR A 51 -4.23 -1.82 -4.83
N LYS A 52 -3.17 -2.60 -5.07
CA LYS A 52 -3.24 -3.83 -5.86
C LYS A 52 -4.12 -4.89 -5.20
N THR A 53 -3.99 -5.09 -3.89
CA THR A 53 -4.81 -6.04 -3.13
C THR A 53 -6.28 -5.66 -3.16
N TYR A 54 -6.61 -4.36 -3.07
CA TYR A 54 -7.98 -3.91 -3.26
C TYR A 54 -8.50 -4.23 -4.67
N GLN A 55 -7.71 -3.95 -5.71
CA GLN A 55 -8.06 -4.30 -7.08
C GLN A 55 -8.25 -5.80 -7.28
N HIS A 56 -7.39 -6.64 -6.69
CA HIS A 56 -7.54 -8.09 -6.70
C HIS A 56 -8.85 -8.52 -6.06
N THR A 57 -9.23 -7.98 -4.90
CA THR A 57 -10.50 -8.33 -4.26
C THR A 57 -11.72 -8.01 -5.12
N GLU A 58 -11.72 -6.89 -5.84
CA GLU A 58 -12.81 -6.53 -6.75
C GLU A 58 -12.79 -7.40 -8.01
N THR A 59 -11.61 -7.70 -8.54
CA THR A 59 -11.45 -8.56 -9.73
C THR A 59 -11.89 -9.99 -9.44
N ASN A 60 -11.61 -10.51 -8.24
CA ASN A 60 -12.02 -11.85 -7.83
C ASN A 60 -13.54 -11.98 -7.73
N LYS A 61 -14.23 -10.93 -7.25
CA LYS A 61 -15.70 -10.88 -7.25
C LYS A 61 -16.24 -10.92 -8.68
N ALA A 62 -15.71 -10.08 -9.57
CA ALA A 62 -16.10 -10.06 -10.98
C ALA A 62 -15.84 -11.41 -11.66
N PHE A 63 -14.72 -12.08 -11.35
CA PHE A 63 -14.42 -13.42 -11.85
C PHE A 63 -15.45 -14.46 -11.38
N ARG A 64 -15.82 -14.42 -10.10
CA ARG A 64 -16.85 -15.31 -9.57
C ARG A 64 -18.20 -15.10 -10.27
N GLU A 65 -18.60 -13.85 -10.45
CA GLU A 65 -19.83 -13.51 -11.19
C GLU A 65 -19.77 -14.04 -12.63
N TRP A 66 -18.63 -13.88 -13.30
CA TRP A 66 -18.42 -14.42 -14.64
C TRP A 66 -18.52 -15.95 -14.70
N VAL A 67 -17.94 -16.67 -13.74
CA VAL A 67 -18.06 -18.15 -13.64
C VAL A 67 -19.53 -18.56 -13.48
N GLU A 68 -20.28 -17.86 -12.64
CA GLU A 68 -21.72 -18.12 -12.46
C GLU A 68 -22.54 -17.81 -13.72
N GLU A 69 -22.21 -16.74 -14.44
CA GLU A 69 -22.84 -16.39 -15.71
C GLU A 69 -22.54 -17.42 -16.81
N GLU A 70 -21.29 -17.84 -16.95
CA GLU A 70 -20.90 -18.85 -17.96
C GLU A 70 -21.52 -20.21 -17.68
N GLY A 71 -21.62 -20.61 -16.41
CA GLY A 71 -22.39 -21.80 -16.02
C GLY A 71 -23.87 -21.68 -16.39
N LYS A 72 -24.49 -20.50 -16.22
CA LYS A 72 -25.89 -20.26 -16.59
C LYS A 72 -26.12 -20.25 -18.11
N LYS A 73 -25.14 -19.78 -18.91
CA LYS A 73 -25.23 -19.73 -20.38
C LYS A 73 -25.14 -21.13 -20.98
N ASN A 74 -24.34 -22.01 -20.39
CA ASN A 74 -24.07 -23.35 -20.90
C ASN A 74 -24.81 -24.43 -20.10
N LYS A 75 -26.03 -24.13 -19.65
CA LYS A 75 -26.84 -25.03 -18.82
C LYS A 75 -27.01 -26.41 -19.43
N ASN A 76 -26.95 -27.44 -18.59
CA ASN A 76 -27.12 -28.86 -18.96
C ASN A 76 -26.07 -29.37 -19.96
N THR A 77 -24.88 -28.78 -19.97
CA THR A 77 -23.73 -29.29 -20.70
C THR A 77 -22.63 -29.67 -19.72
N ASP A 78 -21.75 -30.59 -20.09
CA ASP A 78 -20.59 -30.97 -19.27
C ASP A 78 -19.71 -29.75 -18.92
N TYR A 79 -19.72 -28.72 -19.77
CA TYR A 79 -19.04 -27.46 -19.55
C TYR A 79 -19.55 -26.68 -18.32
N GLU A 80 -20.83 -26.83 -17.93
CA GLU A 80 -21.37 -26.19 -16.73
C GLU A 80 -20.69 -26.68 -15.44
N ASP A 81 -20.44 -27.98 -15.35
CA ASP A 81 -19.77 -28.57 -14.18
C ASP A 81 -18.27 -28.27 -14.21
N ASP A 82 -17.64 -28.36 -15.39
CA ASP A 82 -16.22 -28.04 -15.56
C ASP A 82 -15.91 -26.58 -15.19
N ILE A 83 -16.69 -25.62 -15.67
CA ILE A 83 -16.46 -24.19 -15.40
C ILE A 83 -16.68 -23.86 -13.92
N LYS A 84 -17.64 -24.50 -13.26
CA LYS A 84 -17.89 -24.31 -11.82
C LYS A 84 -16.79 -24.94 -10.98
N GLN A 85 -16.31 -26.13 -11.34
CA GLN A 85 -15.27 -26.81 -10.59
C GLN A 85 -13.92 -26.09 -10.72
N VAL A 86 -13.50 -25.79 -11.96
CA VAL A 86 -12.24 -25.09 -12.23
C VAL A 86 -12.31 -23.64 -11.77
N GLY A 87 -13.41 -22.95 -12.07
CA GLY A 87 -13.64 -21.57 -11.67
C GLY A 87 -13.74 -21.41 -10.15
N GLY A 88 -14.40 -22.34 -9.45
CA GLY A 88 -14.45 -22.38 -8.00
C GLY A 88 -13.08 -22.58 -7.37
N ALA A 89 -12.31 -23.56 -7.84
CA ALA A 89 -10.95 -23.79 -7.35
C ALA A 89 -10.02 -22.58 -7.58
N LEU A 90 -10.13 -21.92 -8.73
CA LEU A 90 -9.38 -20.70 -9.02
C LEU A 90 -9.80 -19.54 -8.12
N TYR A 91 -11.10 -19.39 -7.87
CA TYR A 91 -11.60 -18.37 -6.95
C TYR A 91 -11.07 -18.56 -5.53
N ASP A 92 -11.09 -19.79 -5.01
CA ASP A 92 -10.54 -20.11 -3.68
C ASP A 92 -9.05 -19.76 -3.59
N LEU A 93 -8.27 -20.01 -4.66
CA LEU A 93 -6.86 -19.63 -4.73
C LEU A 93 -6.68 -18.10 -4.73
N PHE A 94 -7.50 -17.37 -5.50
CA PHE A 94 -7.42 -15.91 -5.57
C PHE A 94 -7.87 -15.23 -4.27
N ASP A 95 -8.86 -15.80 -3.59
CA ASP A 95 -9.31 -15.31 -2.29
C ASP A 95 -8.22 -15.53 -1.25
N LYS A 96 -7.57 -16.71 -1.26
CA LYS A 96 -6.42 -16.98 -0.39
C LYS A 96 -5.24 -16.06 -0.67
N GLN A 97 -4.96 -15.76 -1.95
CA GLN A 97 -3.94 -14.77 -2.32
C GLN A 97 -4.26 -13.40 -1.71
N SER A 98 -5.51 -12.94 -1.87
CA SER A 98 -5.95 -11.63 -1.35
C SER A 98 -5.88 -11.57 0.18
N GLU A 99 -6.25 -12.66 0.86
CA GLU A 99 -6.12 -12.79 2.33
C GLU A 99 -4.66 -12.68 2.78
N LEU A 100 -3.73 -13.37 2.10
CA LEU A 100 -2.30 -13.30 2.41
C LEU A 100 -1.73 -11.91 2.19
N GLU A 101 -2.11 -11.25 1.09
CA GLU A 101 -1.69 -9.88 0.80
C GLU A 101 -2.21 -8.90 1.88
N GLN A 102 -3.49 -9.02 2.29
CA GLN A 102 -4.05 -8.21 3.37
C GLN A 102 -3.34 -8.45 4.71
N ASN A 103 -3.06 -9.72 5.04
CA ASN A 103 -2.34 -10.07 6.27
C ASN A 103 -0.92 -9.48 6.29
N TYR A 104 -0.23 -9.47 5.15
CA TYR A 104 1.07 -8.83 5.00
C TYR A 104 0.97 -7.31 5.19
N ILE A 105 -0.03 -6.67 4.57
CA ILE A 105 -0.30 -5.23 4.69
C ILE A 105 -0.63 -4.80 6.12
N ILE A 106 -1.37 -5.62 6.87
CA ILE A 106 -1.83 -5.35 8.25
C ILE A 106 -0.74 -5.66 9.29
N LYS A 107 0.28 -6.46 8.94
CA LYS A 107 1.44 -6.78 9.79
C LYS A 107 2.66 -5.83 9.65
N PRO A 108 2.56 -4.51 9.86
CA PRO A 108 3.72 -3.73 10.29
C PRO A 108 3.51 -3.33 11.75
N LYS A 109 3.55 -4.31 12.67
CA LYS A 109 3.84 -4.06 14.09
C LYS A 109 5.28 -4.44 14.35
N VAL A 110 6.20 -3.56 13.96
CA VAL A 110 7.51 -3.50 14.60
C VAL A 110 7.24 -2.88 15.97
N LYS A 111 7.34 -3.70 17.02
CA LYS A 111 7.38 -3.22 18.42
C LYS A 111 8.71 -2.54 18.69
#